data_AF-A0A4P9Y9L4-F1
#
_entry.id   AF-A0A4P9Y9L4-F1
#
_cell.length_a   1.000
_cell.length_b   1.000
_cell.length_c   1.000
_cell.angle_alpha   90.00
_cell.angle_beta   90.00
_cell.angle_gamma   90.00
#
_symmetry.space_group_name_H-M   'P 1'
#
loop_
_entity.id
_entity.type
_entity.pdbx_description
1 polymer ?
#
loop_
_entity_poly.entity_id
_entity_poly.type
_entity_poly.pdbx_seq_one_letter_code
_entity_poly.pdbx_strand_id
1 'polypeptide(L)'
;QYSKIETGRLNYFRTHQREIRFELYQGLQDVFANEFERVGRRIVLPSSFTAGPRAMLQLYQDSMAIVREFGKPDLFITVTCNPSWPEIKDNLMLNQTEQDRPDIVARVFNQNLKLIIQII
;
A
#
# COMPACT_ATOMS: atom_id res chain seq x y z
N GLN A 1 -12.69 1.26 14.79
CA GLN A 1 -12.28 -0.15 14.55
C GLN A 1 -10.78 -0.26 14.21
N TYR A 2 -10.26 0.57 13.31
CA TYR A 2 -8.83 0.65 12.95
C TYR A 2 -7.88 0.78 14.14
N SER A 3 -8.13 1.72 15.08
CA SER A 3 -7.24 1.95 16.23
C SER A 3 -7.05 0.71 17.13
N LYS A 4 -8.05 -0.19 17.21
CA LYS A 4 -7.92 -1.43 17.99
C LYS A 4 -7.01 -2.45 17.30
N ILE A 5 -7.11 -2.55 15.98
CA ILE A 5 -6.27 -3.43 15.15
C ILE A 5 -4.82 -2.94 15.22
N GLU A 6 -4.62 -1.63 15.12
CA GLU A 6 -3.28 -1.04 15.14
C GLU A 6 -2.60 -1.19 16.51
N THR A 7 -3.33 -0.99 17.59
CA THR A 7 -2.84 -1.29 18.94
C THR A 7 -2.45 -2.77 19.09
N GLY A 8 -3.24 -3.68 18.51
CA GLY A 8 -2.90 -5.11 18.48
C GLY A 8 -1.58 -5.39 17.76
N ARG A 9 -1.36 -4.78 16.59
CA ARG A 9 -0.11 -4.90 15.81
C ARG A 9 1.09 -4.33 16.56
N LEU A 10 0.94 -3.15 17.17
CA LEU A 10 2.00 -2.53 17.96
C LEU A 10 2.36 -3.39 19.18
N ASN A 11 1.37 -4.00 19.83
CA ASN A 11 1.61 -4.94 20.93
C ASN A 11 2.32 -6.20 20.45
N TYR A 12 1.96 -6.73 19.27
CA TYR A 12 2.66 -7.86 18.66
C TYR A 12 4.14 -7.53 18.40
N PHE A 13 4.41 -6.37 17.79
CA PHE A 13 5.79 -5.92 17.56
C PHE A 13 6.55 -5.70 18.87
N ARG A 14 5.88 -5.25 19.94
CA ARG A 14 6.49 -5.09 21.27
C ARG A 14 6.90 -6.43 21.89
N THR A 15 6.07 -7.46 21.79
CA THR A 15 6.31 -8.76 22.46
C THR A 15 7.21 -9.69 21.65
N HIS A 16 7.16 -9.64 20.32
CA HIS A 16 7.90 -10.55 19.42
C HIS A 16 9.15 -9.91 18.81
N GLN A 17 9.74 -8.88 19.45
CA GLN A 17 10.95 -8.19 18.94
C GLN A 17 12.11 -9.13 18.60
N ARG A 18 12.27 -10.25 19.33
CA ARG A 18 13.35 -11.23 19.08
C ARG A 18 13.17 -11.99 17.77
N GLU A 19 11.92 -12.29 17.40
CA GLU A 19 11.59 -13.01 16.16
C GLU A 19 11.65 -12.09 14.93
N ILE A 20 11.40 -10.79 15.13
CA ILE A 20 11.44 -9.77 14.09
C ILE A 20 12.89 -9.36 13.84
N ARG A 21 13.67 -10.27 13.23
CA ARG A 21 15.06 -10.10 12.74
C ARG A 21 15.87 -9.03 13.48
N PHE A 22 15.88 -9.10 14.82
CA PHE A 22 16.53 -8.11 15.69
C PHE A 22 18.01 -7.92 15.34
N GLU A 23 18.66 -9.01 14.91
CA GLU A 23 20.08 -9.08 14.52
C GLU A 23 20.44 -8.12 13.37
N LEU A 24 19.53 -7.91 12.41
CA LEU A 24 19.75 -6.94 11.33
C LEU A 24 19.78 -5.48 11.84
N TYR A 25 19.20 -5.25 13.02
CA TYR A 25 19.01 -3.94 13.62
C TYR A 25 19.94 -3.68 14.81
N GLN A 26 20.69 -4.68 15.28
CA GLN A 26 21.63 -4.54 16.40
C GLN A 26 22.70 -3.49 16.10
N GLY A 27 23.27 -3.50 14.89
CA GLY A 27 24.24 -2.47 14.46
C GLY A 27 23.67 -1.05 14.38
N LEU A 28 22.34 -0.90 14.18
CA LEU A 28 21.68 0.40 14.26
C LEU A 28 21.39 0.81 15.71
N GLN A 29 21.16 -0.14 16.62
CA GLN A 29 20.96 0.20 18.03
C GLN A 29 22.23 0.80 18.64
N ASP A 30 23.39 0.25 18.30
CA ASP A 30 24.69 0.72 18.81
C ASP A 30 24.99 2.18 18.40
N VAL A 31 24.60 2.60 17.19
CA VAL A 31 24.78 3.99 16.70
C VAL A 31 23.94 5.00 17.49
N PHE A 32 22.77 4.59 17.96
CA PHE A 32 21.84 5.45 18.69
C PHE A 32 21.85 5.22 20.21
N ALA A 33 22.76 4.38 20.72
CA ALA A 33 22.84 4.04 22.14
C ALA A 33 23.19 5.25 23.02
N ASN A 34 23.90 6.23 22.47
CA ASN A 34 24.50 7.30 23.26
C ASN A 34 23.60 8.52 23.52
N GLU A 35 22.42 8.64 22.90
CA GLU A 35 21.64 9.90 22.97
C GLU A 35 20.42 9.88 23.91
N PHE A 36 19.87 8.71 24.29
CA PHE A 36 18.55 8.65 24.96
C PHE A 36 18.36 7.50 25.97
N GLU A 37 19.33 7.24 26.86
CA GLU A 37 19.28 6.10 27.78
C GLU A 37 18.22 6.14 28.91
N ARG A 38 17.38 7.19 29.05
CA ARG A 38 16.72 7.42 30.34
C ARG A 38 15.21 7.18 30.49
N VAL A 39 14.42 6.86 29.46
CA VAL A 39 13.00 6.49 29.69
C VAL A 39 12.46 5.47 28.67
N GLY A 40 12.17 4.25 29.14
CA GLY A 40 11.39 3.23 28.42
C GLY A 40 12.19 2.20 27.62
N ARG A 41 11.50 1.12 27.19
CA ARG A 41 12.09 0.05 26.34
C ARG A 41 11.97 0.45 24.87
N ARG A 42 13.11 0.55 24.17
CA ARG A 42 13.14 0.81 22.72
C ARG A 42 12.58 -0.39 21.95
N ILE A 43 11.65 -0.13 21.03
CA ILE A 43 11.04 -1.13 20.16
C ILE A 43 11.34 -0.72 18.72
N VAL A 44 11.88 -1.64 17.94
CA VAL A 44 12.14 -1.42 16.52
C VAL A 44 10.90 -1.83 15.73
N LEU A 45 10.26 -0.87 15.08
CA LEU A 45 9.16 -1.15 14.16
C LEU A 45 9.70 -1.64 12.81
N PRO A 46 9.34 -2.85 12.33
CA PRO A 46 9.78 -3.33 11.03
C PRO A 46 9.17 -2.53 9.88
N SER A 47 9.67 -2.71 8.65
CA SER A 47 9.10 -2.14 7.43
C SER A 47 7.69 -2.64 7.11
N SER A 48 7.25 -3.76 7.71
CA SER A 48 5.86 -4.24 7.63
C SER A 48 4.87 -3.34 8.38
N PHE A 49 5.35 -2.41 9.21
CA PHE A 49 4.52 -1.36 9.80
C PHE A 49 4.24 -0.27 8.75
N THR A 50 3.05 -0.31 8.16
CA THR A 50 2.60 0.63 7.14
C THR A 50 2.65 2.08 7.61
N ALA A 51 2.99 3.00 6.70
CA ALA A 51 3.16 4.44 6.97
C ALA A 51 4.31 4.81 7.93
N GLY A 52 5.12 3.85 8.39
CA GLY A 52 6.34 4.13 9.13
C GLY A 52 7.50 4.58 8.22
N PRO A 53 8.53 5.26 8.79
CA PRO A 53 9.71 5.67 8.03
C PRO A 53 10.43 4.51 7.31
N ARG A 54 10.48 3.33 7.94
CA ARG A 54 11.11 2.14 7.36
C ARG A 54 10.30 1.54 6.21
N ALA A 55 8.97 1.57 6.30
CA ALA A 55 8.10 1.15 5.20
C ALA A 55 8.32 2.06 3.98
N MET A 56 8.39 3.38 4.19
CA MET A 56 8.66 4.34 3.13
C MET A 56 10.04 4.13 2.49
N LEU A 57 11.07 3.87 3.30
CA LEU A 57 12.42 3.59 2.78
C LEU A 57 12.46 2.31 1.95
N GLN A 58 11.79 1.24 2.40
CA GLN A 58 11.71 0.01 1.63
C GLN A 58 10.98 0.23 0.30
N LEU A 59 9.83 0.92 0.30
CA LEU A 59 9.11 1.24 -0.92
C LEU A 59 9.95 2.06 -1.89
N TYR A 60 10.77 2.99 -1.39
CA TYR A 60 11.71 3.75 -2.20
C TYR A 60 12.77 2.83 -2.83
N GLN A 61 13.40 1.95 -2.06
CA GLN A 61 14.40 1.00 -2.57
C GLN A 61 13.80 0.06 -3.62
N ASP A 62 12.61 -0.47 -3.37
CA ASP A 62 11.88 -1.31 -4.31
C ASP A 62 11.58 -0.54 -5.62
N SER A 63 11.14 0.72 -5.51
CA SER A 63 10.91 1.58 -6.66
C SER A 63 12.18 1.84 -7.46
N MET A 64 13.31 2.10 -6.79
CA MET A 64 14.60 2.29 -7.44
C MET A 64 15.08 1.02 -8.15
N ALA A 65 14.82 -0.17 -7.58
CA ALA A 65 15.12 -1.44 -8.21
C ALA A 65 14.28 -1.64 -9.49
N ILE A 66 12.99 -1.32 -9.44
CA ILE A 66 12.11 -1.35 -10.62
C ILE A 66 12.60 -0.38 -11.70
N VAL A 67 12.93 0.86 -11.34
CA VAL A 67 13.44 1.87 -12.28
C VAL A 67 14.77 1.46 -12.90
N ARG A 68 15.64 0.79 -12.13
CA ARG A 68 16.91 0.29 -12.63
C ARG A 68 16.72 -0.81 -13.68
N GLU A 69 15.73 -1.67 -13.49
CA GLU A 69 15.46 -2.81 -14.37
C GLU A 69 14.69 -2.40 -15.63
N PHE A 70 13.60 -1.64 -15.46
CA PHE A 70 12.66 -1.31 -16.54
C PHE A 70 12.84 0.10 -17.11
N GLY A 71 13.75 0.89 -16.54
CA GLY A 71 13.92 2.30 -16.88
C GLY A 71 12.96 3.21 -16.10
N LYS A 72 13.13 4.52 -16.30
CA LYS A 72 12.24 5.52 -15.69
C LYS A 72 10.84 5.42 -16.31
N PRO A 73 9.76 5.49 -15.51
CA PRO A 73 8.42 5.61 -16.08
C PRO A 73 8.28 6.95 -16.80
N ASP A 74 7.71 6.93 -18.01
CA ASP A 74 7.47 8.15 -18.79
C ASP A 74 6.08 8.75 -18.55
N LEU A 75 5.10 7.93 -18.15
CA LEU A 75 3.71 8.34 -17.94
C LEU A 75 3.17 7.79 -16.62
N PHE A 76 2.35 8.59 -15.94
CA PHE A 76 1.53 8.16 -14.79
C PHE A 76 0.08 8.48 -15.10
N ILE A 77 -0.70 7.45 -15.46
CA ILE A 77 -2.07 7.62 -15.95
C ILE A 77 -3.04 7.13 -14.89
N THR A 78 -3.96 8.01 -14.50
CA THR A 78 -5.09 7.67 -13.64
C THR A 78 -6.33 7.52 -14.50
N VAL A 79 -6.88 6.30 -14.56
CA VAL A 79 -8.16 6.03 -15.22
C VAL A 79 -9.23 5.89 -14.15
N THR A 80 -10.27 6.74 -14.22
CA THR A 80 -11.42 6.68 -13.32
C THR A 80 -12.64 6.13 -14.04
N CYS A 81 -13.42 5.29 -13.36
CA CYS A 81 -14.68 4.81 -13.90
C CYS A 81 -15.75 5.91 -13.78
N ASN A 82 -16.54 6.12 -14.84
CA ASN A 82 -17.74 6.96 -14.78
C ASN A 82 -18.99 6.06 -14.75
N PRO A 83 -19.75 6.02 -13.63
CA PRO A 83 -20.99 5.25 -13.54
C PRO A 83 -22.05 5.64 -14.57
N SER A 84 -22.03 6.88 -15.07
CA SER A 84 -22.99 7.38 -16.06
C SER A 84 -22.68 6.97 -17.50
N TRP A 85 -21.70 6.10 -17.73
CA TRP A 85 -21.43 5.56 -19.06
C TRP A 85 -22.63 4.77 -19.62
N PRO A 86 -22.96 4.94 -20.91
CA PRO A 86 -24.10 4.27 -21.53
C PRO A 86 -23.95 2.74 -21.47
N GLU A 87 -22.74 2.21 -21.62
CA GLU A 87 -22.46 0.77 -21.51
C GLU A 87 -22.85 0.20 -20.14
N ILE A 88 -22.84 1.02 -19.09
CA ILE A 88 -23.34 0.64 -17.77
C ILE A 88 -24.86 0.79 -17.73
N LYS A 89 -25.38 1.99 -18.05
CA LYS A 89 -26.80 2.31 -17.95
C LYS A 89 -27.70 1.41 -18.79
N ASP A 90 -27.28 1.08 -20.02
CA ASP A 90 -28.04 0.26 -20.96
C ASP A 90 -28.12 -1.22 -20.52
N ASN A 91 -27.22 -1.66 -19.64
CA ASN A 91 -27.19 -3.02 -19.10
C ASN A 91 -27.82 -3.13 -17.70
N LEU A 92 -28.35 -2.04 -17.15
CA LEU A 92 -29.12 -2.05 -15.90
C LEU A 92 -30.59 -2.37 -16.17
N MET A 93 -31.21 -3.14 -15.28
CA MET A 93 -32.66 -3.34 -15.33
C MET A 93 -33.40 -2.09 -14.82
N LEU A 94 -34.69 -2.00 -15.13
CA LEU A 94 -35.56 -0.95 -14.60
C LEU A 94 -35.48 -0.94 -13.05
N ASN A 95 -35.17 0.23 -12.47
CA ASN A 95 -34.93 0.46 -11.04
C ASN A 95 -33.61 -0.08 -10.45
N GLN A 96 -32.67 -0.59 -11.26
CA GLN A 96 -31.31 -0.88 -10.78
C GLN A 96 -30.42 0.36 -10.88
N THR A 97 -29.54 0.51 -9.90
CA THR A 97 -28.43 1.47 -9.92
C THR A 97 -27.11 0.78 -10.22
N GLU A 98 -26.10 1.56 -10.56
CA GLU A 98 -24.74 1.10 -10.81
C GLU A 98 -24.14 0.40 -9.57
N GLN A 99 -24.56 0.82 -8.37
CA GLN A 99 -24.13 0.21 -7.12
C GLN A 99 -24.71 -1.18 -6.91
N ASP A 100 -25.89 -1.46 -7.48
CA ASP A 100 -26.54 -2.77 -7.40
C ASP A 100 -25.88 -3.80 -8.33
N ARG A 101 -25.18 -3.34 -9.37
CA ARG A 101 -24.49 -4.18 -10.37
C ARG A 101 -23.01 -3.79 -10.53
N PRO A 102 -22.19 -3.96 -9.48
CA PRO A 102 -20.76 -3.62 -9.53
C PRO A 102 -19.99 -4.50 -10.55
N ASP A 103 -20.53 -5.67 -10.90
CA ASP A 103 -20.00 -6.55 -11.93
C ASP A 103 -20.04 -5.92 -13.33
N ILE A 104 -21.11 -5.20 -13.67
CA ILE A 104 -21.24 -4.45 -14.94
C ILE A 104 -20.23 -3.31 -14.95
N VAL A 105 -20.20 -2.51 -13.88
CA VAL A 105 -19.27 -1.37 -13.74
C VAL A 105 -17.82 -1.82 -13.89
N ALA A 106 -17.43 -2.89 -13.20
CA ALA A 106 -16.07 -3.44 -13.27
C ALA A 106 -15.72 -3.96 -14.68
N ARG A 107 -16.68 -4.58 -15.38
CA ARG A 107 -16.48 -5.06 -16.76
C ARG A 107 -16.26 -3.93 -17.75
N VAL A 108 -17.12 -2.91 -17.71
CA VAL A 108 -17.01 -1.72 -18.58
C VAL A 108 -15.70 -0.99 -18.29
N PHE A 109 -15.35 -0.80 -17.00
CA PHE A 109 -14.08 -0.20 -16.62
C PHE A 109 -12.88 -0.98 -17.18
N ASN A 110 -12.87 -2.31 -17.06
CA ASN A 110 -11.78 -3.14 -17.57
C ASN A 110 -11.66 -3.08 -19.10
N GLN A 111 -12.78 -2.98 -19.82
CA GLN A 111 -12.77 -2.79 -21.28
C GLN A 111 -12.15 -1.44 -21.65
N ASN A 112 -12.58 -0.35 -21.01
CA ASN A 112 -12.01 0.98 -21.22
C ASN A 112 -10.53 1.04 -20.86
N LEU A 113 -10.12 0.42 -19.75
CA LEU A 113 -8.73 0.33 -19.34
C LEU A 113 -7.87 -0.39 -20.39
N LYS A 114 -8.35 -1.51 -20.95
CA LYS A 114 -7.64 -2.23 -22.02
C LYS A 114 -7.51 -1.41 -23.29
N LEU A 115 -8.56 -0.69 -23.68
CA LEU A 115 -8.52 0.20 -24.85
C LEU A 115 -7.49 1.31 -24.66
N ILE A 116 -7.46 1.94 -23.48
CA ILE A 116 -6.47 2.98 -23.17
C ILE A 116 -5.05 2.41 -23.26
N ILE A 117 -4.80 1.23 -22.69
CA ILE A 117 -3.49 0.57 -22.75
C ILE A 117 -3.08 0.22 -24.19
N GLN A 118 -4.03 -0.09 -25.08
CA GLN A 118 -3.74 -0.36 -26.49
C GLN A 118 -3.45 0.89 -27.32
N ILE A 119 -3.98 2.05 -26.90
CA ILE A 119 -3.79 3.33 -27.60
C ILE A 119 -2.43 3.96 -27.27
N ILE A 120 -1.89 3.64 -26.08
CA ILE A 120 -0.56 4.06 -25.62
C ILE A 120 0.50 3.17 -26.25
#